data_AF-A0A3A9W7H2-F1
#
_entry.id   AF-A0A3A9W7H2-F1
#
_cell.length_a   1.000
_cell.length_b   1.000
_cell.length_c   1.000
_cell.angle_alpha   90.00
_cell.angle_beta   90.00
_cell.angle_gamma   90.00
#
_symmetry.space_group_name_H-M   'P 1'
#
loop_
_entity.id
_entity.type
_entity.pdbx_description
1 polymer ?
#
loop_
_entity_poly.entity_id
_entity_poly.type
_entity_poly.pdbx_seq_one_letter_code
_entity_poly.pdbx_strand_id
1 'polypeptide(L)' 'MDTTRHPHADVAWHKSSYSGSDNGCVERGRLGSGQHAVRDTKDRTRGMLVFQPDNWQSFIDAVRHGGL' A
#
# COMPACT_ATOMS: atom_id res chain seq x y z
N MET A 1 15.17 27.30 1.45
CA MET A 1 13.94 26.53 1.67
C MET A 1 13.94 25.45 0.62
N ASP A 2 14.43 24.28 0.98
CA ASP A 2 14.70 23.17 0.06
C ASP A 2 13.46 22.27 -0.03
N THR A 3 13.00 22.05 -1.25
CA THR A 3 11.74 21.43 -1.59
C THR A 3 11.97 19.93 -1.75
N THR A 4 12.11 19.19 -0.65
CA THR A 4 12.02 17.73 -0.70
C THR A 4 10.58 17.35 -1.02
N ARG A 5 10.26 17.25 -2.32
CA ARG A 5 9.09 16.50 -2.78
C ARG A 5 9.20 15.11 -2.18
N HIS A 6 8.36 14.83 -1.19
CA HIS A 6 8.20 13.46 -0.71
C HIS A 6 7.69 12.66 -1.90
N PRO A 7 8.33 11.54 -2.30
CA PRO A 7 7.91 10.72 -3.44
C PRO A 7 6.52 10.06 -3.30
N HIS A 8 5.74 10.48 -2.31
CA HIS A 8 4.45 9.96 -1.90
C HIS A 8 3.30 10.97 -2.03
N ALA A 9 3.56 12.19 -2.54
CA ALA A 9 2.58 13.27 -2.58
C ALA A 9 1.32 12.94 -3.42
N ASP A 10 1.40 12.00 -4.37
CA ASP A 10 0.31 11.71 -5.31
C ASP A 10 -0.15 10.23 -5.26
N VAL A 11 -0.10 9.57 -4.10
CA VAL A 11 -0.68 8.23 -3.97
C VAL A 11 -2.19 8.35 -3.74
N ALA A 12 -2.98 7.88 -4.72
CA ALA A 12 -4.42 7.69 -4.56
C ALA A 12 -4.69 6.49 -3.65
N TRP A 13 -4.83 6.75 -2.34
CA TRP A 13 -5.06 5.72 -1.34
C TRP A 13 -6.49 5.18 -1.38
N HIS A 14 -6.61 3.86 -1.35
CA HIS A 14 -7.85 3.13 -1.17
C HIS A 14 -7.80 2.37 0.16
N LYS A 15 -8.65 2.75 1.11
CA LYS A 15 -8.84 2.02 2.37
C LYS A 15 -9.56 0.70 2.09
N SER A 16 -9.04 -0.41 2.63
CA SER A 16 -9.68 -1.72 2.49
C SER A 16 -11.06 -1.74 3.15
N SER A 17 -12.05 -2.34 2.50
CA SER A 17 -13.39 -2.58 3.06
C SER A 17 -13.37 -3.53 4.26
N TYR A 18 -12.31 -4.34 4.39
CA TYR A 18 -12.07 -5.22 5.55
C TYR A 18 -11.51 -4.46 6.76
N SER A 19 -11.34 -3.13 6.66
CA SER A 19 -10.94 -2.27 7.77
C SER A 19 -12.13 -1.97 8.68
N GLY A 20 -12.43 -2.88 9.62
CA GLY A 20 -13.49 -2.76 10.61
C GLY A 20 -13.04 -2.17 11.96
N SER A 21 -13.95 -2.21 12.95
CA SER A 21 -13.65 -1.83 14.35
C SER A 21 -12.55 -2.70 14.95
N ASP A 22 -12.54 -3.98 14.57
CA ASP A 22 -11.64 -4.98 15.11
C ASP A 22 -10.38 -5.04 14.25
N ASN A 23 -9.39 -4.20 14.63
CA ASN A 23 -7.97 -4.31 14.31
C ASN A 23 -7.57 -5.04 13.01
N GLY A 24 -7.46 -4.28 11.91
CA GLY A 24 -6.90 -4.78 10.64
C GLY A 24 -6.85 -3.74 9.53
N CYS A 25 -6.79 -2.45 9.88
CA CYS A 25 -7.04 -1.39 8.92
C CYS A 25 -5.85 -1.14 7.99
N VAL A 26 -6.02 -1.38 6.70
CA VAL A 26 -4.98 -1.21 5.69
C VAL A 26 -5.43 -0.29 4.56
N GLU A 27 -4.52 0.55 4.09
CA GLU A 27 -4.67 1.35 2.88
C GLU A 27 -3.68 0.85 1.82
N ARG A 28 -4.14 0.75 0.57
CA ARG A 28 -3.28 0.47 -0.57
C ARG A 28 -3.40 1.57 -1.62
N GLY A 29 -2.32 1.82 -2.35
CA GLY A 29 -2.31 2.81 -3.41
C GLY A 29 -1.31 2.47 -4.50
N ARG A 30 -1.47 3.07 -5.67
CA ARG A 30 -0.51 2.97 -6.77
C ARG A 30 0.26 4.29 -6.86
N LEU A 31 1.58 4.21 -6.93
CA LEU A 31 2.43 5.37 -7.17
C LEU A 31 2.43 5.71 -8.67
N GLY A 32 2.82 6.94 -9.01
CA GLY A 32 3.00 7.36 -10.42
C GLY A 32 4.02 6.51 -11.19
N SER A 33 4.97 5.87 -10.50
CA SER A 33 5.93 4.91 -11.06
C SER A 33 5.30 3.54 -11.42
N GLY A 34 4.03 3.32 -11.06
CA GLY A 34 3.34 2.04 -11.24
C GLY A 34 3.50 1.07 -10.07
N GLN A 35 4.41 1.33 -9.13
CA GLN A 35 4.62 0.54 -7.91
C GLN A 35 3.39 0.56 -6.99
N HIS A 36 3.28 -0.46 -6.14
CA HIS A 36 2.20 -0.59 -5.16
C HIS A 36 2.67 -0.25 -3.76
N ALA A 37 1.97 0.66 -3.08
CA ALA A 37 2.19 0.96 -1.67
C ALA A 37 1.10 0.35 -0.80
N VAL A 38 1.49 -0.15 0.38
CA VAL A 38 0.58 -0.60 1.44
C VAL A 38 1.01 0.02 2.76
N ARG A 39 0.06 0.52 3.55
CA ARG A 39 0.33 1.06 4.89
C ARG A 39 -0.77 0.70 5.88
N ASP A 40 -0.42 0.84 7.15
CA ASP A 40 -1.37 0.83 8.25
C ASP A 40 -2.21 2.12 8.20
N THR A 41 -3.54 1.97 8.18
CA THR A 41 -4.45 3.13 8.22
C THR A 41 -4.38 3.83 9.57
N LYS A 42 -4.16 3.08 10.66
CA LYS A 42 -4.17 3.57 12.04
C LYS A 42 -2.91 4.33 12.40
N ASP A 43 -1.78 3.95 11.82
CA ASP A 43 -0.49 4.62 12.06
C ASP A 43 0.25 4.93 10.75
N ARG A 44 -0.21 5.99 10.09
CA ARG A 44 0.37 6.48 8.83
C ARG A 44 1.80 7.01 8.99
N THR A 45 2.24 7.30 10.21
CA THR A 45 3.57 7.86 10.48
C THR A 45 4.68 6.81 10.45
N ARG A 46 4.32 5.53 10.62
CA ARG A 46 5.26 4.38 10.48
C ARG A 46 5.74 4.15 9.04
N GLY A 47 5.20 4.89 8.08
CA GLY A 47 5.56 4.78 6.67
C GLY A 47 4.71 3.76 5.92
N MET A 48 5.28 3.24 4.82
CA MET A 48 4.59 2.31 3.92
C MET A 48 5.57 1.30 3.35
N LEU A 49 5.06 0.12 3.00
CA LEU A 49 5.79 -0.86 2.21
C LEU A 49 5.53 -0.59 0.73
N VAL A 50 6.57 -0.64 -0.10
CA VAL A 50 6.48 -0.41 -1.56
C VAL A 50 6.94 -1.66 -2.30
N PHE A 51 6.12 -2.14 -3.22
CA PHE A 51 6.36 -3.34 -4.01
C PHE A 51 6.48 -2.97 -5.49
N GLN A 52 7.39 -3.65 -6.19
CA GLN A 52 7.43 -3.61 -7.66
C GLN A 52 6.14 -4.23 -8.24
N PRO A 53 5.69 -3.79 -9.43
CA PRO A 53 4.42 -4.24 -10.01
C PRO A 53 4.29 -5.76 -10.15
N ASP A 54 5.35 -6.41 -10.61
CA ASP A 54 5.54 -7.85 -10.76
C ASP A 54 5.51 -8.59 -9.42
N ASN A 55 6.24 -8.11 -8.41
CA ASN A 55 6.18 -8.71 -7.07
C ASN A 55 4.77 -8.61 -6.46
N TRP A 56 4.10 -7.47 -6.66
CA TRP A 56 2.73 -7.29 -6.20
C TRP A 56 1.77 -8.26 -6.89
N GLN A 57 1.92 -8.45 -8.20
CA GLN A 57 1.10 -9.40 -8.96
C GLN A 57 1.33 -10.84 -8.48
N SER A 58 2.60 -11.26 -8.32
CA SER A 58 2.93 -12.59 -7.79
C SER A 58 2.36 -12.83 -6.39
N PHE A 59 2.39 -11.82 -5.51
CA PHE A 59 1.76 -11.91 -4.19
C PHE A 59 0.25 -12.17 -4.29
N ILE A 60 -0.46 -11.41 -5.14
CA ILE A 60 -1.92 -11.58 -5.32
C ILE A 60 -2.25 -12.96 -5.88
N ASP A 61 -1.48 -13.44 -6.86
CA ASP A 61 -1.70 -14.75 -7.46
C ASP A 61 -1.47 -15.86 -6.44
N ALA A 62 -0.41 -15.78 -5.63
CA ALA A 62 -0.14 -16.72 -4.56
C ALA A 62 -1.29 -16.77 -3.53
N VAL A 63 -1.80 -15.61 -3.07
CA VAL A 63 -2.96 -15.56 -2.15
C VAL A 63 -4.20 -16.20 -2.78
N ARG A 64 -4.50 -15.90 -4.04
CA ARG A 64 -5.69 -16.43 -4.74
C ARG A 64 -5.66 -17.95 -4.89
N HIS A 65 -4.46 -18.51 -5.02
CA HIS A 65 -4.26 -19.95 -5.16
C HIS A 65 -4.02 -20.67 -3.82
N GLY A 66 -4.05 -19.96 -2.68
CA GLY A 66 -3.79 -20.54 -1.36
C GLY A 66 -2.33 -20.98 -1.16
N GLY A 67 -1.39 -20.36 -1.88
CA GLY A 67 0.04 -20.65 -1.83
C GLY A 67 0.82 -19.86 -0.77
N LEU A 68 0.13 -19.21 0.17
CA LEU A 68 0.67 -18.45 1.30
C LEU A 68 -0.04 -18.83 2.59
#